data_AF-A0A480BA14-F1
#
_entry.id   AF-A0A480BA14-F1
#
_cell.length_a   1.000
_cell.length_b   1.000
_cell.length_c   1.000
_cell.angle_alpha   90.00
_cell.angle_beta   90.00
_cell.angle_gamma   90.00
#
_symmetry.space_group_name_H-M   'P 1'
#
loop_
_entity.id
_entity.type
_entity.pdbx_description
1 polymer ?
#
loop_
_entity_poly.entity_id
_entity_poly.type
_entity_poly.pdbx_seq_one_letter_code
_entity_poly.pdbx_strand_id
1 'polypeptide(L)'
;MSERDLNNTVTPNPKLAVDYCGIKMKNPIIAASGTFGNGPEYAGYLDLSNEVGAISVKGLTPKGRHGNPGPRIAETPSGVLNCIGLENPGAEHFVTDILPELKKYDVPLLANMSAGTVEEFAWMAETLSVDGIAGLEVNVSCPNVECEGMAFGVDPKVVEQVTKAVRKVTDKPVIVKLSPNVTDIVEIAKAVEAGGGNGISLINTLLGMAIDIHRRKPLLGNTYGGLSGPAVKPVALRMVHQVYKGVTIPIIGLGGIMSGTDAIEFMMAGAQAVQVGTATMVDPTAISRIAREMGEYVETHNLNSIIDIVGAVHQ
;
A
#
# COMPACT_ATOMS: atom_id res chain seq x y z
N MET A 1 24.19 -5.72 12.29
CA MET A 1 23.09 -6.07 13.22
C MET A 1 22.54 -4.73 13.68
N SER A 2 21.23 -4.47 13.57
CA SER A 2 20.68 -3.30 14.28
C SER A 2 20.94 -3.53 15.76
N GLU A 3 21.57 -2.56 16.43
CA GLU A 3 21.87 -2.63 17.86
C GLU A 3 20.53 -2.57 18.60
N ARG A 4 19.92 -3.74 18.81
CA ARG A 4 18.76 -3.88 19.67
C ARG A 4 19.23 -3.66 21.11
N ASP A 5 18.48 -2.88 21.87
CA ASP A 5 18.78 -2.69 23.29
C ASP A 5 18.44 -3.94 24.11
N LEU A 6 18.70 -3.89 25.42
CA LEU A 6 18.38 -4.99 26.35
C LEU A 6 16.87 -5.32 26.41
N ASN A 7 16.01 -4.42 25.93
CA ASN A 7 14.57 -4.60 25.83
C ASN A 7 14.13 -5.07 24.44
N ASN A 8 15.07 -5.45 23.56
CA ASN A 8 14.83 -5.85 22.17
C ASN A 8 14.23 -4.72 21.30
N THR A 9 14.43 -3.46 21.70
CA THR A 9 13.95 -2.25 21.02
C THR A 9 14.98 -1.77 20.01
N VAL A 10 14.53 -1.28 18.85
CA VAL A 10 15.40 -0.64 17.85
C VAL A 10 15.31 0.88 17.97
N THR A 11 16.45 1.58 17.92
CA THR A 11 16.46 3.05 17.83
C THR A 11 16.28 3.47 16.36
N PRO A 12 15.23 4.22 16.00
CA PRO A 12 15.04 4.68 14.62
C PRO A 12 16.17 5.61 14.14
N ASN A 13 16.58 5.48 12.88
CA ASN A 13 17.51 6.43 12.26
C ASN A 13 16.74 7.72 11.90
N PRO A 14 17.05 8.88 12.54
CA PRO A 14 16.31 10.12 12.29
C PRO A 14 16.45 10.63 10.85
N LYS A 15 17.51 10.25 10.13
CA LYS A 15 17.68 10.61 8.71
C LYS A 15 16.74 9.85 7.77
N LEU A 16 16.09 8.78 8.25
CA LEU A 16 15.05 8.08 7.51
C LEU A 16 13.64 8.63 7.79
N ALA A 17 13.47 9.50 8.79
CA ALA A 17 12.16 10.00 9.14
C ALA A 17 11.56 10.83 7.99
N VAL A 18 10.26 10.65 7.74
CA VAL A 18 9.51 11.35 6.69
C VAL A 18 8.16 11.84 7.22
N ASP A 19 7.64 12.88 6.60
CA ASP A 19 6.27 13.36 6.79
C ASP A 19 5.53 13.23 5.46
N TYR A 20 4.54 12.35 5.41
CA TYR A 20 3.73 12.11 4.23
C TYR A 20 2.31 12.60 4.47
N CYS A 21 1.94 13.74 3.87
CA CYS A 21 0.63 14.37 4.05
C CYS A 21 0.25 14.66 5.52
N GLY A 22 1.22 14.95 6.40
CA GLY A 22 1.01 15.13 7.85
C GLY A 22 1.16 13.84 8.66
N ILE A 23 1.38 12.69 8.01
CA ILE A 23 1.61 11.40 8.66
C ILE A 23 3.11 11.27 8.91
N LYS A 24 3.50 11.45 10.17
CA LYS A 24 4.90 11.33 10.61
C LYS A 24 5.28 9.86 10.73
N MET A 25 6.30 9.45 9.98
CA MET A 25 6.81 8.08 9.96
C MET A 25 8.29 8.08 10.37
N LYS A 26 8.68 7.13 11.22
CA LYS A 26 10.06 6.97 11.72
C LYS A 26 11.04 6.52 10.62
N ASN A 27 10.51 5.91 9.58
CA ASN A 27 11.21 5.55 8.35
C ASN A 27 10.19 5.56 7.18
N PRO A 28 10.59 5.54 5.89
CA PRO A 28 9.65 5.70 4.78
C PRO A 28 8.90 4.42 4.41
N ILE A 29 9.01 3.34 5.20
CA ILE A 29 8.47 2.03 4.83
C ILE A 29 7.11 1.79 5.47
N ILE A 30 6.13 1.57 4.61
CA ILE A 30 4.77 1.24 4.97
C ILE A 30 4.55 -0.25 4.72
N ALA A 31 4.06 -0.99 5.71
CA ALA A 31 3.63 -2.37 5.51
C ALA A 31 2.41 -2.39 4.59
N ALA A 32 2.49 -3.09 3.44
CA ALA A 32 1.45 -3.03 2.43
C ALA A 32 0.16 -3.75 2.87
N SER A 33 -0.99 -3.17 2.51
CA SER A 33 -2.29 -3.81 2.73
C SER A 33 -2.35 -5.20 2.11
N GLY A 34 -2.86 -6.16 2.89
CA GLY A 34 -3.16 -7.51 2.43
C GLY A 34 -2.03 -8.53 2.61
N THR A 35 -0.78 -8.11 2.82
CA THR A 35 0.37 -9.01 3.08
C THR A 35 0.85 -8.95 4.53
N PHE A 36 0.45 -7.94 5.29
CA PHE A 36 0.88 -7.71 6.67
C PHE A 36 -0.24 -7.91 7.72
N GLY A 37 -1.35 -8.55 7.32
CA GLY A 37 -2.52 -8.70 8.20
C GLY A 37 -3.02 -7.35 8.68
N ASN A 38 -3.14 -7.20 10.00
CA ASN A 38 -3.37 -5.90 10.65
C ASN A 38 -2.14 -5.42 11.45
N GLY A 39 -1.06 -6.20 11.48
CA GLY A 39 0.20 -5.86 12.16
C GLY A 39 0.61 -6.86 13.24
N PRO A 40 -0.24 -7.15 14.26
CA PRO A 40 0.13 -7.98 15.40
C PRO A 40 0.63 -9.38 15.06
N GLU A 41 0.27 -9.92 13.89
CA GLU A 41 0.78 -11.20 13.39
C GLU A 41 2.32 -11.19 13.22
N TYR A 42 2.91 -10.01 13.06
CA TYR A 42 4.36 -9.81 12.91
C TYR A 42 5.06 -9.32 14.18
N ALA A 43 4.32 -9.06 15.28
CA ALA A 43 4.89 -8.53 16.53
C ALA A 43 5.90 -9.49 17.20
N GLY A 44 5.86 -10.78 16.87
CA GLY A 44 6.86 -11.75 17.31
C GLY A 44 8.21 -11.66 16.57
N TYR A 45 8.24 -10.98 15.42
CA TYR A 45 9.43 -10.84 14.57
C TYR A 45 9.97 -9.41 14.55
N LEU A 46 9.10 -8.42 14.78
CA LEU A 46 9.37 -7.00 14.63
C LEU A 46 8.91 -6.20 15.85
N ASP A 47 9.71 -5.22 16.24
CA ASP A 47 9.26 -4.10 17.04
C ASP A 47 8.45 -3.15 16.15
N LEU A 48 7.13 -3.38 16.09
CA LEU A 48 6.22 -2.63 15.23
C LEU A 48 6.27 -1.12 15.46
N SER A 49 6.59 -0.68 16.68
CA SER A 49 6.63 0.74 17.02
C SER A 49 7.86 1.45 16.47
N ASN A 50 8.98 0.75 16.25
CA ASN A 50 10.25 1.41 15.89
C ASN A 50 10.85 0.93 14.57
N GLU A 51 10.52 -0.27 14.12
CA GLU A 51 11.05 -0.85 12.87
C GLU A 51 10.13 -0.60 11.66
N VAL A 52 8.86 -0.24 11.89
CA VAL A 52 7.86 -0.04 10.83
C VAL A 52 7.48 1.45 10.74
N GLY A 53 7.51 2.02 9.53
CA GLY A 53 7.18 3.43 9.31
C GLY A 53 5.68 3.73 9.43
N ALA A 54 4.84 2.88 8.82
CA ALA A 54 3.40 2.84 9.01
C ALA A 54 2.83 1.47 8.61
N ILE A 55 1.58 1.18 8.97
CA ILE A 55 0.88 -0.04 8.55
C ILE A 55 -0.36 0.35 7.73
N SER A 56 -0.42 -0.09 6.47
CA SER A 56 -1.68 -0.11 5.74
C SER A 56 -2.40 -1.41 6.05
N VAL A 57 -3.47 -1.34 6.84
CA VAL A 57 -4.18 -2.54 7.32
C VAL A 57 -4.85 -3.29 6.17
N LYS A 58 -5.34 -4.50 6.44
CA LYS A 58 -6.09 -5.28 5.47
C LYS A 58 -7.22 -4.44 4.84
N GLY A 59 -7.40 -4.53 3.53
CA GLY A 59 -8.47 -3.83 2.82
C GLY A 59 -9.86 -4.14 3.37
N LEU A 60 -10.50 -3.12 3.92
CA LEU A 60 -11.81 -3.16 4.56
C LEU A 60 -12.92 -2.88 3.53
N THR A 61 -14.08 -3.47 3.76
CA THR A 61 -15.31 -3.20 3.00
C THR A 61 -16.45 -2.79 3.92
N PRO A 62 -17.58 -2.25 3.41
CA PRO A 62 -18.69 -1.83 4.26
C PRO A 62 -19.19 -2.92 5.20
N LYS A 63 -19.32 -4.13 4.66
CA LYS A 63 -19.67 -5.35 5.40
C LYS A 63 -18.54 -6.36 5.31
N GLY A 64 -18.49 -7.28 6.26
CA GLY A 64 -17.55 -8.40 6.23
C GLY A 64 -17.69 -9.27 4.98
N ARG A 65 -16.57 -9.85 4.55
CA ARG A 65 -16.47 -10.71 3.36
C ARG A 65 -15.64 -11.94 3.69
N HIS A 66 -16.08 -13.10 3.22
CA HIS A 66 -15.36 -14.37 3.34
C HIS A 66 -14.24 -14.55 2.30
N GLY A 67 -14.18 -13.70 1.27
CA GLY A 67 -13.25 -13.83 0.16
C GLY A 67 -13.69 -14.84 -0.91
N ASN A 68 -12.86 -15.03 -1.94
CA ASN A 68 -13.16 -15.89 -3.09
C ASN A 68 -13.07 -17.39 -2.74
N PRO A 69 -13.78 -18.30 -3.41
CA PRO A 69 -13.60 -19.74 -3.17
C PRO A 69 -12.29 -20.27 -3.77
N GLY A 70 -11.93 -21.51 -3.42
CA GLY A 70 -10.83 -22.25 -4.05
C GLY A 70 -9.41 -21.77 -3.71
N PRO A 71 -8.39 -22.25 -4.44
CA PRO A 71 -7.02 -21.77 -4.28
C PRO A 71 -6.91 -20.28 -4.55
N ARG A 72 -6.39 -19.52 -3.58
CA ARG A 72 -6.30 -18.06 -3.65
C ARG A 72 -4.90 -17.52 -3.95
N ILE A 73 -3.90 -18.40 -4.00
CA ILE A 73 -2.49 -18.07 -4.22
C ILE A 73 -1.90 -19.03 -5.24
N ALA A 74 -1.05 -18.52 -6.13
CA ALA A 74 -0.25 -19.31 -7.05
C ALA A 74 1.12 -18.65 -7.24
N GLU A 75 2.20 -19.43 -7.19
CA GLU A 75 3.53 -18.91 -7.53
C GLU A 75 3.65 -18.62 -9.03
N THR A 76 4.48 -17.64 -9.36
CA THR A 76 4.90 -17.31 -10.72
C THR A 76 6.40 -17.05 -10.73
N PRO A 77 7.08 -17.08 -11.89
CA PRO A 77 8.48 -16.65 -11.97
C PRO A 77 8.65 -15.26 -11.35
N SER A 78 9.45 -15.18 -10.28
CA SER A 78 9.74 -13.94 -9.56
C SER A 78 8.50 -13.19 -9.07
N GLY A 79 7.42 -13.89 -8.71
CA GLY A 79 6.20 -13.24 -8.22
C GLY A 79 5.16 -14.20 -7.69
N VAL A 80 4.02 -13.64 -7.29
CA VAL A 80 2.88 -14.41 -6.81
C VAL A 80 1.59 -13.84 -7.39
N LEU A 81 0.67 -14.72 -7.78
CA LEU A 81 -0.71 -14.37 -8.07
C LEU A 81 -1.57 -14.56 -6.84
N ASN A 82 -2.47 -13.60 -6.58
CA ASN A 82 -3.46 -13.72 -5.53
C ASN A 82 -4.88 -13.39 -6.01
N CYS A 83 -5.87 -14.10 -5.50
CA CYS A 83 -7.28 -13.77 -5.70
C CYS A 83 -8.06 -13.89 -4.38
N ILE A 84 -7.61 -13.21 -3.33
CA ILE A 84 -8.19 -13.33 -1.99
C ILE A 84 -9.68 -12.96 -1.96
N GLY A 85 -10.09 -11.95 -2.73
CA GLY A 85 -11.49 -11.48 -2.78
C GLY A 85 -11.88 -10.55 -1.63
N LEU A 86 -10.91 -9.78 -1.11
CA LEU A 86 -11.08 -8.86 0.02
C LEU A 86 -11.69 -9.55 1.25
N GLU A 87 -11.19 -10.72 1.66
CA GLU A 87 -11.57 -11.30 2.95
C GLU A 87 -11.23 -10.33 4.09
N ASN A 88 -12.24 -9.90 4.85
CA ASN A 88 -12.12 -8.91 5.92
C ASN A 88 -13.40 -8.91 6.80
N PRO A 89 -13.34 -8.37 8.02
CA PRO A 89 -14.48 -8.42 8.95
C PRO A 89 -15.52 -7.31 8.73
N GLY A 90 -15.23 -6.31 7.89
CA GLY A 90 -16.04 -5.09 7.72
C GLY A 90 -15.50 -3.91 8.54
N ALA A 91 -15.86 -2.70 8.12
CA ALA A 91 -15.32 -1.47 8.70
C ALA A 91 -15.73 -1.27 10.17
N GLU A 92 -17.00 -1.46 10.52
CA GLU A 92 -17.49 -1.27 11.89
C GLU A 92 -16.79 -2.22 12.86
N HIS A 93 -16.76 -3.52 12.55
CA HIS A 93 -16.08 -4.52 13.38
C HIS A 93 -14.57 -4.23 13.53
N PHE A 94 -13.92 -3.77 12.46
CA PHE A 94 -12.53 -3.35 12.54
C PHE A 94 -12.35 -2.22 13.57
N VAL A 95 -13.22 -1.19 13.51
CA VAL A 95 -13.16 -0.05 14.44
C VAL A 95 -13.42 -0.47 15.88
N THR A 96 -14.41 -1.33 16.12
CA THR A 96 -14.85 -1.71 17.48
C THR A 96 -13.97 -2.76 18.13
N ASP A 97 -13.49 -3.74 17.37
CA ASP A 97 -12.90 -4.96 17.94
C ASP A 97 -11.40 -5.12 17.61
N ILE A 98 -10.92 -4.55 16.50
CA ILE A 98 -9.52 -4.75 16.05
C ILE A 98 -8.65 -3.53 16.32
N LEU A 99 -9.11 -2.32 15.93
CA LEU A 99 -8.37 -1.07 16.09
C LEU A 99 -7.90 -0.82 17.54
N PRO A 100 -8.67 -1.10 18.60
CA PRO A 100 -8.19 -0.92 19.98
C PRO A 100 -6.91 -1.70 20.30
N GLU A 101 -6.72 -2.88 19.71
CA GLU A 101 -5.51 -3.68 19.87
C GLU A 101 -4.33 -3.08 19.12
N LEU A 102 -4.58 -2.49 17.94
CA LEU A 102 -3.54 -1.85 17.12
C LEU A 102 -3.03 -0.56 17.76
N LYS A 103 -3.87 0.17 18.49
CA LYS A 103 -3.51 1.41 19.21
C LYS A 103 -2.48 1.21 20.32
N LYS A 104 -2.14 -0.03 20.67
CA LYS A 104 -1.08 -0.36 21.63
C LYS A 104 0.32 -0.14 21.05
N TYR A 105 0.44 -0.02 19.73
CA TYR A 105 1.69 0.20 19.03
C TYR A 105 1.81 1.68 18.60
N ASP A 106 2.99 2.27 18.79
CA ASP A 106 3.28 3.64 18.36
C ASP A 106 3.71 3.67 16.88
N VAL A 107 2.75 3.34 16.02
CA VAL A 107 2.92 3.25 14.56
C VAL A 107 1.68 3.83 13.85
N PRO A 108 1.84 4.72 12.86
CA PRO A 108 0.72 5.24 12.09
C PRO A 108 -0.04 4.14 11.35
N LEU A 109 -1.37 4.17 11.43
CA LEU A 109 -2.25 3.22 10.74
C LEU A 109 -2.96 3.90 9.56
N LEU A 110 -2.83 3.31 8.37
CA LEU A 110 -3.62 3.69 7.20
C LEU A 110 -4.77 2.70 7.05
N ALA A 111 -6.00 3.20 7.05
CA ALA A 111 -7.17 2.37 6.81
C ALA A 111 -7.32 2.14 5.30
N ASN A 112 -6.86 0.98 4.80
CA ASN A 112 -7.14 0.57 3.43
C ASN A 112 -8.63 0.24 3.29
N MET A 113 -9.31 0.85 2.33
CA MET A 113 -10.75 0.70 2.15
C MET A 113 -11.14 0.54 0.68
N SER A 114 -12.14 -0.30 0.44
CA SER A 114 -12.72 -0.54 -0.88
C SER A 114 -14.23 -0.64 -0.76
N ALA A 115 -14.96 -0.07 -1.72
CA ALA A 115 -16.42 -0.09 -1.75
C ALA A 115 -16.92 -0.28 -3.19
N GLY A 116 -18.23 -0.52 -3.34
CA GLY A 116 -18.89 -0.75 -4.62
C GLY A 116 -19.54 0.48 -5.22
N THR A 117 -19.78 1.54 -4.44
CA THR A 117 -20.31 2.81 -4.94
C THR A 117 -19.61 4.01 -4.31
N VAL A 118 -19.78 5.18 -4.91
CA VAL A 118 -19.24 6.45 -4.40
C VAL A 118 -19.78 6.76 -2.99
N GLU A 119 -21.06 6.47 -2.76
CA GLU A 119 -21.73 6.67 -1.47
C GLU A 119 -21.17 5.72 -0.42
N GLU A 120 -20.94 4.46 -0.77
CA GLU A 120 -20.30 3.51 0.14
C GLU A 120 -18.84 3.91 0.45
N PHE A 121 -18.11 4.47 -0.51
CA PHE A 121 -16.78 5.04 -0.25
C PHE A 121 -16.85 6.22 0.74
N ALA A 122 -17.81 7.13 0.60
CA ALA A 122 -18.00 8.23 1.56
C ALA A 122 -18.37 7.69 2.96
N TRP A 123 -19.32 6.76 3.04
CA TRP A 123 -19.70 6.12 4.31
C TRP A 123 -18.51 5.43 4.98
N MET A 124 -17.74 4.65 4.23
CA MET A 124 -16.52 3.99 4.73
C MET A 124 -15.53 5.01 5.30
N ALA A 125 -15.37 6.15 4.63
CA ALA A 125 -14.48 7.21 5.09
C ALA A 125 -14.95 7.83 6.40
N GLU A 126 -16.24 8.10 6.56
CA GLU A 126 -16.82 8.55 7.84
C GLU A 126 -16.57 7.54 8.96
N THR A 127 -16.90 6.26 8.72
CA THR A 127 -16.75 5.19 9.71
C THR A 127 -15.30 4.99 10.14
N LEU A 128 -14.35 5.09 9.21
CA LEU A 128 -12.92 4.86 9.47
C LEU A 128 -12.18 6.13 9.95
N SER A 129 -12.83 7.29 9.91
CA SER A 129 -12.25 8.57 10.35
C SER A 129 -12.28 8.76 11.87
N VAL A 130 -11.73 7.78 12.59
CA VAL A 130 -11.71 7.73 14.06
C VAL A 130 -10.31 7.97 14.63
N ASP A 131 -10.22 8.16 15.94
CA ASP A 131 -8.95 8.25 16.65
C ASP A 131 -8.17 6.93 16.58
N GLY A 132 -6.86 7.01 16.33
CA GLY A 132 -5.99 5.86 16.05
C GLY A 132 -5.76 5.57 14.56
N ILE A 133 -6.54 6.15 13.65
CA ILE A 133 -6.27 6.10 12.20
C ILE A 133 -5.55 7.38 11.77
N ALA A 134 -4.39 7.23 11.13
CA ALA A 134 -3.55 8.34 10.67
C ALA A 134 -3.96 8.85 9.28
N GLY A 135 -4.53 7.99 8.43
CA GLY A 135 -5.00 8.35 7.10
C GLY A 135 -5.85 7.26 6.47
N LEU A 136 -6.52 7.58 5.37
CA LEU A 136 -7.32 6.65 4.59
C LEU A 136 -6.57 6.28 3.30
N GLU A 137 -6.41 4.99 3.03
CA GLU A 137 -5.92 4.49 1.75
C GLU A 137 -7.10 3.98 0.91
N VAL A 138 -7.61 4.84 0.03
CA VAL A 138 -8.79 4.55 -0.81
C VAL A 138 -8.37 3.68 -1.99
N ASN A 139 -8.72 2.40 -1.91
CA ASN A 139 -8.38 1.41 -2.91
C ASN A 139 -9.45 1.36 -4.03
N VAL A 140 -9.18 2.08 -5.11
CA VAL A 140 -10.05 2.11 -6.31
C VAL A 140 -9.73 0.97 -7.30
N SER A 141 -8.77 0.09 -6.99
CA SER A 141 -8.27 -0.88 -7.96
C SER A 141 -9.11 -2.16 -8.07
N CYS A 142 -10.18 -2.32 -7.29
CA CYS A 142 -10.86 -3.61 -7.19
C CYS A 142 -11.73 -3.89 -8.43
N PRO A 143 -11.43 -4.95 -9.21
CA PRO A 143 -12.18 -5.28 -10.43
C PRO A 143 -13.48 -6.07 -10.16
N ASN A 144 -13.76 -6.41 -8.89
CA ASN A 144 -14.76 -7.43 -8.50
C ASN A 144 -15.97 -6.85 -7.74
N VAL A 145 -16.37 -5.61 -8.00
CA VAL A 145 -17.61 -5.07 -7.43
C VAL A 145 -18.66 -5.09 -8.52
N GLU A 146 -19.72 -5.86 -8.29
CA GLU A 146 -20.82 -6.19 -9.21
C GLU A 146 -21.69 -4.97 -9.60
N CYS A 147 -21.17 -3.75 -9.47
CA CYS A 147 -21.74 -2.57 -10.08
C CYS A 147 -21.25 -2.49 -11.54
N GLU A 148 -21.98 -3.16 -12.43
CA GLU A 148 -22.09 -2.79 -13.86
C GLU A 148 -20.76 -2.55 -14.62
N GLY A 149 -19.75 -3.41 -14.42
CA GLY A 149 -18.59 -3.47 -15.33
C GLY A 149 -17.65 -2.25 -15.31
N MET A 150 -17.76 -1.34 -14.34
CA MET A 150 -16.82 -0.23 -14.17
C MET A 150 -15.74 -0.58 -13.14
N ALA A 151 -14.51 -0.79 -13.60
CA ALA A 151 -13.37 -0.79 -12.70
C ALA A 151 -13.12 0.66 -12.24
N PHE A 152 -13.45 1.01 -10.99
CA PHE A 152 -13.34 2.38 -10.45
C PHE A 152 -12.01 3.06 -10.77
N GLY A 153 -10.92 2.30 -10.72
CA GLY A 153 -9.55 2.78 -10.96
C GLY A 153 -9.11 2.88 -12.42
N VAL A 154 -10.00 2.69 -13.40
CA VAL A 154 -9.65 2.83 -14.84
C VAL A 154 -10.31 4.01 -15.54
N ASP A 155 -11.34 4.62 -14.92
CA ASP A 155 -11.98 5.84 -15.43
C ASP A 155 -11.57 7.05 -14.55
N PRO A 156 -10.82 8.03 -15.09
CA PRO A 156 -10.44 9.23 -14.35
C PRO A 156 -11.64 9.97 -13.72
N LYS A 157 -12.78 10.06 -14.41
CA LYS A 157 -13.96 10.79 -13.89
C LYS A 157 -14.51 10.13 -12.64
N VAL A 158 -14.53 8.80 -12.63
CA VAL A 158 -15.01 8.03 -11.48
C VAL A 158 -14.03 8.16 -10.31
N VAL A 159 -12.72 8.12 -10.56
CA VAL A 159 -11.70 8.35 -9.54
C VAL A 159 -11.83 9.74 -8.91
N GLU A 160 -12.03 10.78 -9.72
CA GLU A 160 -12.26 12.15 -9.22
C GLU A 160 -13.50 12.22 -8.33
N GLN A 161 -14.61 11.61 -8.75
CA GLN A 161 -15.87 11.58 -7.98
C GLN A 161 -15.72 10.86 -6.64
N VAL A 162 -15.11 9.68 -6.62
CA VAL A 162 -14.83 8.93 -5.39
C VAL A 162 -13.94 9.75 -4.46
N THR A 163 -12.86 10.31 -4.99
CA THR A 163 -11.91 11.10 -4.21
C THR A 163 -12.61 12.32 -3.58
N LYS A 164 -13.40 13.05 -4.36
CA LYS A 164 -14.15 14.22 -3.89
C LYS A 164 -15.19 13.85 -2.83
N ALA A 165 -15.90 12.75 -3.00
CA ALA A 165 -16.89 12.28 -2.04
C ALA A 165 -16.23 11.91 -0.70
N VAL A 166 -15.10 11.21 -0.73
CA VAL A 166 -14.32 10.86 0.46
C VAL A 166 -13.76 12.11 1.14
N ARG A 167 -13.14 13.04 0.38
CA ARG A 167 -12.59 14.30 0.93
C ARG A 167 -13.63 15.18 1.62
N LYS A 168 -14.91 15.11 1.19
CA LYS A 168 -15.98 15.93 1.77
C LYS A 168 -16.32 15.56 3.21
N VAL A 169 -16.03 14.32 3.62
CA VAL A 169 -16.52 13.73 4.88
C VAL A 169 -15.41 13.43 5.88
N THR A 170 -14.15 13.79 5.56
CA THR A 170 -13.01 13.58 6.45
C THR A 170 -11.95 14.65 6.30
N ASP A 171 -11.38 15.06 7.43
CA ASP A 171 -10.20 15.92 7.47
C ASP A 171 -8.89 15.11 7.47
N LYS A 172 -8.96 13.78 7.64
CA LYS A 172 -7.77 12.93 7.59
C LYS A 172 -7.16 12.92 6.18
N PRO A 173 -5.85 12.68 6.04
CA PRO A 173 -5.22 12.51 4.73
C PRO A 173 -5.88 11.37 3.94
N VAL A 174 -6.20 11.65 2.68
CA VAL A 174 -6.80 10.70 1.73
C VAL A 174 -5.77 10.37 0.67
N ILE A 175 -5.34 9.12 0.67
CA ILE A 175 -4.32 8.55 -0.21
C ILE A 175 -5.03 7.59 -1.17
N VAL A 176 -5.04 7.86 -2.47
CA VAL A 176 -5.74 6.98 -3.42
C VAL A 176 -4.79 5.95 -4.02
N LYS A 177 -5.13 4.66 -3.91
CA LYS A 177 -4.31 3.55 -4.39
C LYS A 177 -4.68 3.16 -5.82
N LEU A 178 -3.75 3.38 -6.76
CA LEU A 178 -4.03 3.25 -8.19
C LEU A 178 -3.82 1.83 -8.74
N SER A 179 -4.67 1.47 -9.69
CA SER A 179 -4.51 0.27 -10.51
C SER A 179 -3.44 0.50 -11.58
N PRO A 180 -2.53 -0.44 -11.83
CA PRO A 180 -1.64 -0.39 -12.99
C PRO A 180 -2.32 -0.80 -14.31
N ASN A 181 -3.55 -1.35 -14.26
CA ASN A 181 -4.21 -1.95 -15.41
C ASN A 181 -4.94 -0.89 -16.24
N VAL A 182 -4.21 0.14 -16.67
CA VAL A 182 -4.70 1.30 -17.42
C VAL A 182 -3.74 1.66 -18.55
N THR A 183 -4.25 2.34 -19.57
CA THR A 183 -3.42 2.82 -20.69
C THR A 183 -2.52 3.97 -20.26
N ASP A 184 -3.10 4.98 -19.57
CA ASP A 184 -2.37 6.13 -19.04
C ASP A 184 -2.63 6.28 -17.54
N ILE A 185 -1.60 6.02 -16.73
CA ILE A 185 -1.66 6.15 -15.28
C ILE A 185 -1.65 7.62 -14.82
N VAL A 186 -1.10 8.52 -15.64
CA VAL A 186 -0.98 9.95 -15.30
C VAL A 186 -2.34 10.61 -15.31
N GLU A 187 -3.23 10.24 -16.24
CA GLU A 187 -4.62 10.74 -16.26
C GLU A 187 -5.38 10.36 -14.99
N ILE A 188 -5.21 9.12 -14.53
CA ILE A 188 -5.82 8.63 -13.29
C ILE A 188 -5.27 9.39 -12.08
N ALA A 189 -3.95 9.59 -12.03
CA ALA A 189 -3.31 10.34 -10.95
C ALA A 189 -3.80 11.80 -10.89
N LYS A 190 -3.93 12.47 -12.04
CA LYS A 190 -4.47 13.84 -12.12
C LYS A 190 -5.91 13.93 -11.64
N ALA A 191 -6.72 12.89 -11.87
CA ALA A 191 -8.09 12.84 -11.34
C ALA A 191 -8.12 12.76 -9.80
N VAL A 192 -7.16 12.07 -9.17
CA VAL A 192 -7.03 12.09 -7.71
C VAL A 192 -6.75 13.51 -7.21
N GLU A 193 -5.80 14.21 -7.83
CA GLU A 193 -5.46 15.59 -7.49
C GLU A 193 -6.65 16.54 -7.69
N ALA A 194 -7.36 16.43 -8.82
CA ALA A 194 -8.56 17.22 -9.11
C ALA A 194 -9.70 16.95 -8.10
N GLY A 195 -9.82 15.71 -7.61
CA GLY A 195 -10.76 15.33 -6.55
C GLY A 195 -10.36 15.82 -5.16
N GLY A 196 -9.19 16.43 -5.01
CA GLY A 196 -8.67 16.95 -3.75
C GLY A 196 -7.96 15.91 -2.87
N GLY A 197 -7.55 14.77 -3.44
CA GLY A 197 -6.75 13.77 -2.74
C GLY A 197 -5.42 14.35 -2.24
N ASN A 198 -4.96 13.91 -1.07
CA ASN A 198 -3.74 14.44 -0.46
C ASN A 198 -2.48 13.78 -0.99
N GLY A 199 -2.58 12.56 -1.51
CA GLY A 199 -1.47 11.78 -2.04
C GLY A 199 -1.95 10.54 -2.78
N ILE A 200 -1.01 9.81 -3.36
CA ILE A 200 -1.28 8.64 -4.17
C ILE A 200 -0.41 7.48 -3.70
N SER A 201 -0.92 6.25 -3.71
CA SER A 201 -0.08 5.06 -3.66
C SER A 201 -0.19 4.26 -4.96
N LEU A 202 0.94 3.85 -5.54
CA LEU A 202 0.94 3.03 -6.76
C LEU A 202 2.18 2.12 -6.86
N ILE A 203 2.05 0.89 -7.35
CA ILE A 203 0.87 0.31 -8.01
C ILE A 203 0.16 -0.74 -7.13
N ASN A 204 -1.14 -0.94 -7.35
CA ASN A 204 -1.76 -2.23 -6.99
C ASN A 204 -1.28 -3.34 -7.96
N THR A 205 -1.80 -4.55 -7.85
CA THR A 205 -1.36 -5.70 -8.64
C THR A 205 -1.73 -5.59 -10.12
N LEU A 206 -0.87 -6.13 -11.00
CA LEU A 206 -1.21 -6.40 -12.41
C LEU A 206 -2.15 -7.61 -12.51
N LEU A 207 -2.85 -7.80 -13.63
CA LEU A 207 -3.64 -9.02 -13.85
C LEU A 207 -2.80 -10.14 -14.47
N GLY A 208 -3.00 -11.37 -13.97
CA GLY A 208 -2.38 -12.58 -14.52
C GLY A 208 -3.22 -13.84 -14.29
N MET A 209 -2.73 -14.97 -14.80
CA MET A 209 -3.38 -16.28 -14.69
C MET A 209 -2.33 -17.37 -14.47
N ALA A 210 -2.70 -18.41 -13.73
CA ALA A 210 -1.98 -19.68 -13.69
C ALA A 210 -2.92 -20.80 -14.13
N ILE A 211 -2.40 -21.78 -14.86
CA ILE A 211 -3.15 -22.91 -15.42
C ILE A 211 -2.65 -24.20 -14.80
N ASP A 212 -3.55 -25.00 -14.24
CA ASP A 212 -3.27 -26.38 -13.88
C ASP A 212 -3.32 -27.25 -15.14
N ILE A 213 -2.16 -27.70 -15.62
CA ILE A 213 -2.02 -28.46 -16.87
C ILE A 213 -2.64 -29.86 -16.79
N HIS A 214 -2.77 -30.43 -15.59
CA HIS A 214 -3.34 -31.76 -15.41
C HIS A 214 -4.87 -31.70 -15.35
N ARG A 215 -5.41 -30.65 -14.70
CA ARG A 215 -6.87 -30.41 -14.64
C ARG A 215 -7.41 -29.66 -15.85
N ARG A 216 -6.55 -29.03 -16.65
CA ARG A 216 -6.90 -28.15 -17.79
C ARG A 216 -7.87 -27.03 -17.38
N LYS A 217 -7.60 -26.42 -16.22
CA LYS A 217 -8.43 -25.37 -15.61
C LYS A 217 -7.55 -24.26 -15.08
N PRO A 218 -8.08 -23.05 -14.86
CA PRO A 218 -7.40 -22.06 -14.03
C PRO A 218 -7.04 -22.67 -12.68
N LEU A 219 -5.82 -22.41 -12.23
CA LEU A 219 -5.33 -22.90 -10.94
C LEU A 219 -6.02 -22.14 -9.79
N LEU A 220 -6.18 -20.83 -9.96
CA LEU A 220 -6.87 -19.97 -9.00
C LEU A 220 -8.38 -20.14 -9.08
N GLY A 221 -9.04 -20.07 -7.91
CA GLY A 221 -10.50 -20.14 -7.81
C GLY A 221 -11.22 -19.00 -8.55
N ASN A 222 -10.54 -17.88 -8.81
CA ASN A 222 -11.10 -16.71 -9.50
C ASN A 222 -10.64 -16.54 -10.97
N THR A 223 -10.25 -17.60 -11.68
CA THR A 223 -9.72 -17.53 -13.07
C THR A 223 -8.45 -16.68 -13.24
N TYR A 224 -8.55 -15.37 -13.01
CA TYR A 224 -7.46 -14.40 -12.93
C TYR A 224 -7.10 -14.08 -11.47
N GLY A 225 -5.86 -13.63 -11.28
CA GLY A 225 -5.37 -13.11 -10.00
C GLY A 225 -4.50 -11.88 -10.20
N GLY A 226 -4.29 -11.16 -9.10
CA GLY A 226 -3.36 -10.04 -9.03
C GLY A 226 -1.91 -10.53 -8.93
N LEU A 227 -1.09 -10.22 -9.91
CA LEU A 227 0.35 -10.44 -9.93
C LEU A 227 1.07 -9.37 -9.10
N SER A 228 1.90 -9.83 -8.18
CA SER A 228 2.81 -9.02 -7.36
C SER A 228 4.19 -9.69 -7.25
N GLY A 229 5.09 -9.08 -6.47
CA GLY A 229 6.48 -9.53 -6.32
C GLY A 229 7.44 -8.88 -7.32
N PRO A 230 8.73 -9.26 -7.31
CA PRO A 230 9.78 -8.65 -8.12
C PRO A 230 9.45 -8.48 -9.60
N ALA A 231 8.67 -9.41 -10.16
CA ALA A 231 8.22 -9.40 -11.56
C ALA A 231 7.54 -8.10 -11.97
N VAL A 232 6.87 -7.40 -11.05
CA VAL A 232 6.15 -6.15 -11.36
C VAL A 232 6.98 -4.88 -11.16
N LYS A 233 8.17 -4.98 -10.54
CA LYS A 233 9.00 -3.82 -10.18
C LYS A 233 9.27 -2.87 -11.35
N PRO A 234 9.70 -3.35 -12.54
CA PRO A 234 10.00 -2.44 -13.65
C PRO A 234 8.78 -1.63 -14.13
N VAL A 235 7.59 -2.24 -14.08
CA VAL A 235 6.33 -1.56 -14.43
C VAL A 235 5.99 -0.49 -13.38
N ALA A 236 6.12 -0.85 -12.10
CA ALA A 236 5.88 0.04 -10.98
C ALA A 236 6.81 1.26 -11.00
N LEU A 237 8.13 1.07 -11.17
CA LEU A 237 9.10 2.16 -11.28
C LEU A 237 8.78 3.12 -12.43
N ARG A 238 8.47 2.58 -13.61
CA ARG A 238 8.05 3.39 -14.76
C ARG A 238 6.83 4.25 -14.41
N MET A 239 5.81 3.66 -13.78
CA MET A 239 4.58 4.38 -13.44
C MET A 239 4.80 5.44 -12.37
N VAL A 240 5.59 5.16 -11.33
CA VAL A 240 5.98 6.17 -10.32
C VAL A 240 6.71 7.34 -10.98
N HIS A 241 7.68 7.06 -11.85
CA HIS A 241 8.39 8.08 -12.61
C HIS A 241 7.44 8.91 -13.51
N GLN A 242 6.49 8.28 -14.21
CA GLN A 242 5.52 8.99 -15.04
C GLN A 242 4.60 9.90 -14.20
N VAL A 243 4.07 9.37 -13.09
CA VAL A 243 3.14 10.11 -12.22
C VAL A 243 3.84 11.27 -11.52
N TYR A 244 5.10 11.11 -11.11
CA TYR A 244 5.87 12.19 -10.47
C TYR A 244 5.94 13.47 -11.31
N LYS A 245 6.03 13.37 -12.64
CA LYS A 245 5.99 14.55 -13.52
C LYS A 245 4.58 15.10 -13.78
N GLY A 246 3.56 14.30 -13.47
CA GLY A 246 2.18 14.53 -13.87
C GLY A 246 1.29 15.16 -12.82
N VAL A 247 1.68 15.12 -11.54
CA VAL A 247 0.92 15.65 -10.39
C VAL A 247 1.83 16.39 -9.43
N THR A 248 1.25 17.20 -8.55
CA THR A 248 1.97 17.92 -7.48
C THR A 248 1.84 17.24 -6.12
N ILE A 249 0.80 16.42 -5.93
CA ILE A 249 0.61 15.64 -4.70
C ILE A 249 1.65 14.52 -4.55
N PRO A 250 2.06 14.19 -3.31
CA PRO A 250 3.09 13.21 -3.05
C PRO A 250 2.70 11.77 -3.39
N ILE A 251 3.72 10.92 -3.57
CA ILE A 251 3.60 9.55 -4.06
C ILE A 251 4.18 8.55 -3.05
N ILE A 252 3.43 7.50 -2.75
CA ILE A 252 3.92 6.25 -2.16
C ILE A 252 4.15 5.25 -3.30
N GLY A 253 5.39 4.81 -3.46
CA GLY A 253 5.78 3.81 -4.46
C GLY A 253 5.64 2.38 -3.93
N LEU A 254 5.10 1.45 -4.73
CA LEU A 254 5.04 0.04 -4.36
C LEU A 254 4.96 -0.89 -5.57
N GLY A 255 5.35 -2.15 -5.34
CA GLY A 255 5.35 -3.20 -6.35
C GLY A 255 6.75 -3.81 -6.52
N GLY A 256 6.94 -5.02 -5.97
CA GLY A 256 8.17 -5.78 -6.16
C GLY A 256 9.41 -5.31 -5.39
N ILE A 257 9.25 -4.45 -4.39
CA ILE A 257 10.32 -4.04 -3.47
C ILE A 257 10.69 -5.23 -2.58
N MET A 258 11.95 -5.68 -2.67
CA MET A 258 12.49 -6.77 -1.85
C MET A 258 13.72 -6.37 -1.03
N SER A 259 14.34 -5.24 -1.36
CA SER A 259 15.59 -4.75 -0.76
C SER A 259 15.56 -3.23 -0.55
N GLY A 260 16.50 -2.72 0.26
CA GLY A 260 16.77 -1.30 0.42
C GLY A 260 17.14 -0.65 -0.90
N THR A 261 17.89 -1.33 -1.77
CA THR A 261 18.17 -0.84 -3.14
C THR A 261 16.89 -0.61 -3.92
N ASP A 262 15.94 -1.56 -3.91
CA ASP A 262 14.66 -1.37 -4.59
C ASP A 262 13.91 -0.15 -4.01
N ALA A 263 13.87 0.00 -2.69
CA ALA A 263 13.22 1.16 -2.06
C ALA A 263 13.88 2.49 -2.46
N ILE A 264 15.22 2.54 -2.52
CA ILE A 264 15.97 3.69 -3.00
C ILE A 264 15.64 4.01 -4.47
N GLU A 265 15.55 2.99 -5.34
CA GLU A 265 15.13 3.18 -6.75
C GLU A 265 13.75 3.85 -6.85
N PHE A 266 12.78 3.42 -6.03
CA PHE A 266 11.45 4.04 -5.99
C PHE A 266 11.50 5.49 -5.51
N MET A 267 12.31 5.80 -4.51
CA MET A 267 12.46 7.17 -4.04
C MET A 267 13.10 8.06 -5.10
N MET A 268 14.19 7.59 -5.73
CA MET A 268 14.82 8.27 -6.86
C MET A 268 13.86 8.48 -8.04
N ALA A 269 12.95 7.53 -8.29
CA ALA A 269 11.90 7.64 -9.30
C ALA A 269 10.82 8.67 -8.96
N GLY A 270 10.73 9.14 -7.70
CA GLY A 270 9.81 10.19 -7.28
C GLY A 270 8.92 9.85 -6.09
N ALA A 271 9.03 8.64 -5.51
CA ALA A 271 8.27 8.30 -4.31
C ALA A 271 8.84 8.99 -3.06
N GLN A 272 7.99 9.48 -2.16
CA GLN A 272 8.40 10.02 -0.85
C GLN A 272 8.39 8.96 0.25
N ALA A 273 7.61 7.91 0.07
CA ALA A 273 7.54 6.73 0.92
C ALA A 273 7.30 5.50 0.05
N VAL A 274 7.48 4.30 0.62
CA VAL A 274 7.29 3.05 -0.11
C VAL A 274 6.43 2.05 0.63
N GLN A 275 5.63 1.24 -0.08
CA GLN A 275 4.95 0.09 0.51
C GLN A 275 5.64 -1.23 0.16
N VAL A 276 5.87 -2.06 1.19
CA VAL A 276 6.49 -3.37 1.07
C VAL A 276 5.45 -4.46 1.31
N GLY A 277 5.19 -5.26 0.27
CA GLY A 277 4.17 -6.30 0.26
C GLY A 277 4.75 -7.72 0.24
N THR A 278 4.98 -8.26 -0.96
CA THR A 278 5.41 -9.65 -1.18
C THR A 278 6.68 -10.04 -0.40
N ALA A 279 7.59 -9.09 -0.12
CA ALA A 279 8.78 -9.38 0.67
C ALA A 279 8.44 -9.90 2.08
N THR A 280 7.36 -9.41 2.71
CA THR A 280 6.95 -9.85 4.06
C THR A 280 6.41 -11.27 4.08
N MET A 281 5.94 -11.78 2.93
CA MET A 281 5.49 -13.17 2.77
C MET A 281 6.67 -14.14 2.68
N VAL A 282 7.85 -13.66 2.28
CA VAL A 282 9.08 -14.46 2.14
C VAL A 282 9.91 -14.37 3.43
N ASP A 283 10.02 -13.16 3.99
CA ASP A 283 10.81 -12.86 5.18
C ASP A 283 10.00 -11.93 6.10
N PRO A 284 9.54 -12.40 7.28
CA PRO A 284 8.73 -11.58 8.18
C PRO A 284 9.50 -10.39 8.76
N THR A 285 10.83 -10.35 8.62
CA THR A 285 11.69 -9.24 9.05
C THR A 285 12.01 -8.25 7.93
N ALA A 286 11.49 -8.47 6.72
CA ALA A 286 11.86 -7.71 5.52
C ALA A 286 11.73 -6.19 5.69
N ILE A 287 10.70 -5.70 6.38
CA ILE A 287 10.50 -4.25 6.61
C ILE A 287 11.69 -3.65 7.36
N SER A 288 12.05 -4.24 8.51
CA SER A 288 13.21 -3.79 9.30
C SER A 288 14.50 -3.87 8.52
N ARG A 289 14.71 -4.99 7.80
CA ARG A 289 15.89 -5.21 6.97
C ARG A 289 16.04 -4.13 5.89
N ILE A 290 14.97 -3.84 5.15
CA ILE A 290 14.95 -2.82 4.09
C ILE A 290 15.21 -1.43 4.70
N ALA A 291 14.59 -1.10 5.85
CA ALA A 291 14.84 0.19 6.52
C ALA A 291 16.31 0.36 6.90
N ARG A 292 16.94 -0.70 7.44
CA ARG A 292 18.38 -0.71 7.75
C ARG A 292 19.23 -0.51 6.50
N GLU A 293 18.96 -1.24 5.42
CA GLU A 293 19.68 -1.11 4.15
C GLU A 293 19.56 0.32 3.57
N MET A 294 18.40 0.98 3.71
CA MET A 294 18.23 2.40 3.34
C MET A 294 19.05 3.33 4.26
N GLY A 295 19.13 3.03 5.56
CA GLY A 295 19.97 3.76 6.50
C GLY A 295 21.46 3.66 6.14
N GLU A 296 21.92 2.48 5.76
CA GLU A 296 23.29 2.25 5.28
C GLU A 296 23.59 3.05 4.02
N TYR A 297 22.63 3.16 3.11
CA TYR A 297 22.74 4.01 1.92
C TYR A 297 22.90 5.49 2.29
N VAL A 298 22.08 6.00 3.22
CA VAL A 298 22.13 7.38 3.72
C VAL A 298 23.49 7.72 4.32
N GLU A 299 24.03 6.84 5.16
CA GLU A 299 25.35 7.04 5.76
C GLU A 299 26.47 6.99 4.72
N THR A 300 26.45 5.98 3.83
CA THR A 300 27.48 5.81 2.79
C THR A 300 27.56 7.01 1.84
N HIS A 301 26.42 7.65 1.55
CA HIS A 301 26.34 8.79 0.65
C HIS A 301 26.33 10.15 1.37
N ASN A 302 26.54 10.16 2.70
CA ASN A 302 26.52 11.38 3.54
C ASN A 302 25.26 12.25 3.32
N LEU A 303 24.09 11.61 3.19
CA LEU A 303 22.83 12.33 3.04
C LEU A 303 22.39 12.93 4.38
N ASN A 304 21.78 14.10 4.35
CA ASN A 304 21.19 14.71 5.55
C ASN A 304 19.84 14.06 5.86
N SER A 305 19.09 13.72 4.81
CA SER A 305 17.82 13.01 4.92
C SER A 305 17.61 12.10 3.71
N ILE A 306 16.86 11.02 3.90
CA ILE A 306 16.44 10.13 2.82
C ILE A 306 15.58 10.86 1.78
N ILE A 307 14.93 11.98 2.14
CA ILE A 307 14.14 12.77 1.19
C ILE A 307 15.01 13.48 0.15
N ASP A 308 16.31 13.65 0.41
CA ASP A 308 17.24 14.38 -0.47
C ASP A 308 17.39 13.70 -1.85
N ILE A 309 17.06 12.41 -1.96
CA ILE A 309 17.12 11.65 -3.21
C ILE A 309 15.79 11.56 -3.94
N VAL A 310 14.70 12.10 -3.38
CA VAL A 310 13.37 11.99 -4.00
C VAL A 310 13.37 12.67 -5.36
N GLY A 311 13.06 11.91 -6.40
CA GLY A 311 13.02 12.44 -7.77
C GLY A 311 14.38 12.71 -8.40
N ALA A 312 15.48 12.17 -7.87
CA ALA A 312 16.84 12.41 -8.38
C ALA A 312 17.02 12.08 -9.88
N VAL A 313 16.25 11.14 -10.44
CA VAL A 313 16.35 10.77 -11.87
C VAL A 313 15.52 11.65 -12.81
N HIS A 314 14.98 12.76 -12.30
CA HIS A 314 14.23 13.75 -13.08
C HIS A 314 15.03 15.02 -13.39
N GLN A 315 16.24 15.14 -12.85
CA GLN A 315 17.14 16.29 -12.98
C GLN A 315 17.87 16.32 -14.33
#